data_AF-A0A6P3A092-F1
#
_entry.id   AF-A0A6P3A092-F1
#
_cell.length_a   1.000
_cell.length_b   1.000
_cell.length_c   1.000
_cell.angle_alpha   90.00
_cell.angle_beta   90.00
_cell.angle_gamma   90.00
#
_symmetry.space_group_name_H-M   'P 1'
#
loop_
_entity.id
_entity.type
_entity.pdbx_description
1 polymer ?
#
loop_
_entity_poly.entity_id
_entity_poly.type
_entity_poly.pdbx_seq_one_letter_code
_entity_poly.pdbx_strand_id
1 'polypeptide(L)'
;MDPDIQNMLRRYREREIDLHQLRVWLDGERTRVDAHIPRGEWLKLRRGSEAQSNGAIARLLPACIRCLSVGEPKAFASHHEYQQYTHRRDAAIANGVLSDIPQPHFSSEGADSAGSAMYCRCTCCRAIWAFVEPEKAENGSWNRII
;
A
#
# COMPACT_ATOMS: atom_id res chain seq x y z
N MET A 1 8.48 -16.89 -0.09
CA MET A 1 7.51 -16.86 1.01
C MET A 1 6.41 -17.85 0.67
N ASP A 2 5.91 -18.59 1.65
CA ASP A 2 4.82 -19.56 1.48
C ASP A 2 3.59 -18.92 0.78
N PRO A 3 2.96 -19.59 -0.22
CA PRO A 3 1.83 -19.04 -0.96
C PRO A 3 0.59 -18.73 -0.11
N ASP A 4 0.29 -19.53 0.91
CA ASP A 4 -0.85 -19.30 1.80
C ASP A 4 -0.62 -18.08 2.67
N ILE A 5 0.61 -17.93 3.18
CA ILE A 5 1.03 -16.71 3.90
C ILE A 5 0.87 -15.50 3.00
N GLN A 6 1.40 -15.55 1.77
CA GLN A 6 1.25 -14.44 0.82
C GLN A 6 -0.21 -14.11 0.51
N ASN A 7 -1.05 -15.15 0.36
CA ASN A 7 -2.47 -14.97 0.11
C ASN A 7 -3.16 -14.29 1.29
N MET A 8 -2.92 -14.75 2.53
CA MET A 8 -3.56 -14.15 3.71
C MET A 8 -3.13 -12.70 3.94
N LEU A 9 -1.84 -12.40 3.76
CA LEU A 9 -1.35 -11.02 3.83
C LEU A 9 -1.98 -10.13 2.72
N ARG A 10 -2.23 -10.70 1.54
CA ARG A 10 -2.92 -10.01 0.43
C ARG A 10 -4.39 -9.75 0.76
N ARG A 11 -5.10 -10.75 1.27
CA ARG A 11 -6.51 -10.61 1.68
C ARG A 11 -6.68 -9.49 2.72
N TYR A 12 -5.75 -9.40 3.67
CA TYR A 12 -5.74 -8.32 4.65
C TYR A 12 -5.50 -6.94 4.00
N ARG A 13 -4.47 -6.83 3.13
CA ARG A 13 -4.21 -5.60 2.35
C ARG A 13 -5.43 -5.14 1.57
N GLU A 14 -6.16 -6.09 0.98
CA GLU A 14 -7.32 -5.83 0.14
C GLU A 14 -8.63 -5.69 0.94
N ARG A 15 -8.55 -5.75 2.28
CA ARG A 15 -9.70 -5.65 3.21
C ARG A 15 -10.75 -6.74 3.02
N GLU A 16 -10.35 -7.87 2.45
CA GLU A 16 -11.19 -9.07 2.45
C GLU A 16 -11.26 -9.72 3.85
N ILE A 17 -10.26 -9.42 4.69
CA ILE A 17 -10.23 -9.78 6.10
C ILE A 17 -9.77 -8.59 6.93
N ASP A 18 -10.22 -8.52 8.18
CA ASP A 18 -9.75 -7.54 9.15
C ASP A 18 -8.47 -8.02 9.88
N LEU A 19 -7.91 -7.13 10.71
CA LEU A 19 -6.69 -7.41 11.47
C LEU A 19 -6.88 -8.51 12.52
N HIS A 20 -8.08 -8.64 13.08
CA HIS A 20 -8.40 -9.68 14.06
C HIS A 20 -8.38 -11.06 13.38
N GLN A 21 -9.06 -11.21 12.25
CA GLN A 21 -9.06 -12.42 11.43
C GLN A 21 -7.65 -12.81 10.97
N LEU A 22 -6.84 -11.83 10.54
CA LEU A 22 -5.44 -12.09 10.22
C LEU A 22 -4.68 -12.63 11.44
N ARG A 23 -4.85 -12.03 12.62
CA ARG A 23 -4.15 -12.45 13.85
C ARG A 23 -4.54 -13.84 14.31
N VAL A 24 -5.83 -14.19 14.23
CA VAL A 24 -6.34 -15.52 14.55
C VAL A 24 -5.70 -16.56 13.63
N TRP A 25 -5.66 -16.26 12.32
CA TRP A 25 -5.01 -17.16 11.36
C TRP A 25 -3.51 -17.31 11.61
N LEU A 26 -2.80 -16.19 11.84
CA LEU A 26 -1.37 -16.21 12.17
C LEU A 26 -1.09 -17.05 13.42
N ASP A 27 -1.94 -16.98 14.45
CA ASP A 27 -1.81 -17.81 15.65
C ASP A 27 -1.96 -19.31 15.38
N GLY A 28 -2.91 -19.69 14.54
CA GLY A 28 -3.10 -21.09 14.14
C GLY A 28 -1.91 -21.65 13.35
N GLU A 29 -1.20 -20.78 12.63
CA GLU A 29 -0.11 -21.13 11.71
C GLU A 29 1.29 -20.79 12.24
N ARG A 30 1.42 -20.49 13.55
CA ARG A 30 2.61 -19.87 14.15
C ARG A 30 3.93 -20.53 13.73
N THR A 31 4.04 -21.86 13.84
CA THR A 31 5.28 -22.58 13.53
C THR A 31 5.69 -22.40 12.06
N ARG A 32 4.71 -22.39 11.14
CA ARG A 32 4.95 -22.20 9.71
C ARG A 32 5.30 -20.74 9.41
N VAL A 33 4.60 -19.81 10.04
CA VAL A 33 4.80 -18.38 9.79
C VAL A 33 6.13 -17.88 10.34
N ASP A 34 6.54 -18.34 11.53
CA ASP A 34 7.83 -17.97 12.16
C ASP A 34 9.04 -18.33 11.27
N ALA A 35 8.92 -19.35 10.41
CA ALA A 35 9.97 -19.73 9.46
C ALA A 35 10.07 -18.82 8.22
N HIS A 36 9.01 -18.07 7.89
CA HIS A 36 8.91 -17.28 6.65
C HIS A 36 8.83 -15.77 6.87
N ILE A 37 8.39 -15.33 8.04
CA ILE A 37 8.24 -13.91 8.37
C ILE A 37 9.34 -13.49 9.34
N PRO A 38 10.14 -12.46 9.02
CA PRO A 38 11.10 -11.90 9.96
C PRO A 38 10.43 -11.51 11.29
N ARG A 39 11.06 -11.86 12.40
CA ARG A 39 10.52 -11.65 13.76
C ARG A 39 9.99 -10.24 14.00
N GLY A 40 10.67 -9.21 13.48
CA GLY A 40 10.23 -7.82 13.60
C GLY A 40 8.89 -7.55 12.93
N GLU A 41 8.65 -8.09 11.74
CA GLU A 41 7.38 -7.92 11.03
C GLU A 41 6.28 -8.79 11.63
N TRP A 42 6.62 -10.00 12.09
CA TRP A 42 5.72 -10.87 12.85
C TRP A 42 5.16 -10.18 14.10
N LEU A 43 6.02 -9.53 14.89
CA LEU A 43 5.59 -8.82 16.10
C LEU A 43 4.62 -7.67 15.80
N LYS A 44 4.83 -6.93 14.69
CA LYS A 44 3.91 -5.88 14.27
C LYS A 44 2.55 -6.42 13.85
N LEU A 45 2.51 -7.50 13.06
CA LEU A 45 1.24 -8.13 12.65
C LEU A 45 0.44 -8.63 13.87
N ARG A 46 1.14 -9.21 14.86
CA ARG A 46 0.53 -9.81 16.05
C ARG A 46 0.08 -8.78 17.09
N ARG A 47 0.89 -7.75 17.33
CA ARG A 47 0.74 -6.86 18.50
C ARG A 47 0.72 -5.37 18.16
N GLY A 48 1.05 -5.00 16.94
CA GLY A 48 1.13 -3.60 16.53
C GLY A 48 -0.24 -2.95 16.36
N SER A 49 -0.24 -1.63 16.17
CA SER A 49 -1.41 -0.93 15.65
C SER A 49 -1.72 -1.39 14.21
N GLU A 50 -2.88 -0.96 13.69
CA GLU A 50 -3.23 -1.19 12.30
C GLU A 50 -2.21 -0.56 11.33
N ALA A 51 -1.78 0.67 11.59
CA ALA A 51 -0.71 1.34 10.84
C ALA A 51 0.61 0.55 10.86
N GLN A 52 1.01 0.02 12.03
CA GLN A 52 2.21 -0.83 12.12
C GLN A 52 2.06 -2.15 11.36
N SER A 53 0.86 -2.72 11.36
CA SER A 53 0.54 -3.97 10.66
C SER A 53 0.57 -3.76 9.15
N ASN A 54 -0.02 -2.66 8.67
CA ASN A 54 0.06 -2.25 7.27
C ASN A 54 1.54 -2.03 6.89
N GLY A 55 2.28 -1.30 7.73
CA GLY A 55 3.75 -1.24 7.79
C GLY A 55 4.47 -2.54 7.43
N ALA A 56 4.14 -3.60 8.15
CA ALA A 56 4.70 -4.91 7.94
C ALA A 56 4.27 -5.52 6.60
N ILE A 57 3.00 -5.40 6.24
CA ILE A 57 2.43 -5.91 4.98
C ILE A 57 3.09 -5.26 3.77
N ALA A 58 3.35 -3.96 3.79
CA ALA A 58 4.00 -3.25 2.68
C ALA A 58 5.43 -3.76 2.43
N ARG A 59 6.14 -4.17 3.49
CA ARG A 59 7.48 -4.78 3.41
C ARG A 59 7.42 -6.24 2.97
N LEU A 60 6.46 -7.01 3.50
CA LEU A 60 6.32 -8.44 3.24
C LEU A 60 5.79 -8.75 1.83
N LEU A 61 4.93 -7.90 1.27
CA LEU A 61 4.55 -7.98 -0.14
C LEU A 61 4.93 -6.68 -0.85
N PRO A 62 6.14 -6.57 -1.41
CA PRO A 62 6.62 -5.35 -2.04
C PRO A 62 5.81 -4.98 -3.30
N ALA A 63 5.93 -3.72 -3.70
CA ALA A 63 5.44 -3.27 -4.99
C ALA A 63 6.21 -3.97 -6.13
N CYS A 64 5.52 -4.36 -7.19
CA CYS A 64 6.16 -4.92 -8.37
C CYS A 64 6.70 -3.83 -9.30
N ILE A 65 7.58 -4.24 -10.22
CA ILE A 65 8.18 -3.35 -11.22
C ILE A 65 7.14 -2.60 -12.06
N ARG A 66 5.96 -3.18 -12.32
CA ARG A 66 4.92 -2.56 -13.15
C ARG A 66 4.30 -1.31 -12.53
N CYS A 67 4.05 -1.31 -11.21
CA CYS A 67 3.56 -0.11 -10.55
C CYS A 67 4.71 0.83 -10.15
N LEU A 68 5.91 0.31 -9.91
CA LEU A 68 7.09 1.14 -9.66
C LEU A 68 7.52 1.92 -10.91
N SER A 69 7.30 1.40 -12.12
CA SER A 69 7.61 2.13 -13.36
C SER A 69 6.70 3.34 -13.59
N VAL A 70 5.55 3.41 -12.91
CA VAL A 70 4.71 4.62 -12.90
C VAL A 70 5.46 5.75 -12.20
N GLY A 71 6.08 5.43 -11.06
CA GLY A 71 7.02 6.29 -10.37
C GLY A 71 7.30 5.86 -8.93
N GLU A 72 8.25 6.55 -8.30
CA GLU A 72 8.72 6.27 -6.94
C GLU A 72 7.95 7.08 -5.89
N PRO A 73 7.81 6.57 -4.65
CA PRO A 73 7.18 7.32 -3.56
C PRO A 73 7.91 8.63 -3.26
N LYS A 74 7.26 9.79 -3.46
CA LYS A 74 7.82 11.11 -3.14
C LYS A 74 6.79 12.24 -3.15
N ALA A 75 7.14 13.34 -2.48
CA ALA A 75 6.58 14.65 -2.75
C ALA A 75 7.17 15.23 -4.05
N PHE A 76 6.37 15.93 -4.83
CA PHE A 76 6.84 16.54 -6.07
C PHE A 76 7.60 17.84 -5.79
N ALA A 77 8.72 18.02 -6.48
CA ALA A 77 9.55 19.23 -6.36
C ALA A 77 8.99 20.40 -7.18
N SER A 78 8.12 20.11 -8.17
CA SER A 78 7.54 21.12 -9.04
C SER A 78 6.21 20.66 -9.66
N HIS A 79 5.42 21.62 -10.13
CA HIS A 79 4.20 21.36 -10.90
C HIS A 79 4.46 20.57 -12.19
N HIS A 80 5.58 20.82 -12.88
CA HIS A 80 5.94 20.07 -14.09
C HIS A 80 6.19 18.59 -13.79
N GLU A 81 6.89 18.29 -12.69
CA GLU A 81 7.11 16.91 -12.26
C GLU A 81 5.79 16.21 -11.89
N TYR A 82 4.91 16.91 -11.17
CA TYR A 82 3.57 16.44 -10.89
C TYR A 82 2.82 16.06 -12.19
N GLN A 83 2.81 16.93 -13.20
CA GLN A 83 2.15 16.66 -14.49
C GLN A 83 2.69 15.40 -15.18
N GLN A 84 4.01 15.19 -15.15
CA GLN A 84 4.63 13.98 -15.70
C GLN A 84 4.20 12.70 -14.96
N TYR A 85 4.02 12.78 -13.64
CA TYR A 85 3.49 11.67 -12.85
C TYR A 85 2.00 11.43 -13.15
N THR A 86 1.19 12.49 -13.26
CA THR A 86 -0.22 12.40 -13.66
C THR A 86 -0.38 11.68 -15.00
N HIS A 87 0.37 12.10 -16.02
CA HIS A 87 0.34 11.45 -17.33
C HIS A 87 0.70 9.95 -17.27
N ARG A 88 1.72 9.59 -16.49
CA ARG A 88 2.12 8.18 -16.31
C ARG A 88 1.07 7.38 -15.54
N ARG A 89 0.47 7.96 -14.49
CA ARG A 89 -0.62 7.35 -13.72
C ARG A 89 -1.81 7.06 -14.63
N ASP A 90 -2.27 8.05 -15.38
CA ASP A 90 -3.44 7.92 -16.24
C ASP A 90 -3.21 6.90 -17.36
N ALA A 91 -2.01 6.90 -17.97
CA ALA A 91 -1.62 5.87 -18.92
C ALA A 91 -1.58 4.47 -18.26
N ALA A 92 -1.12 4.35 -17.02
CA ALA A 92 -1.09 3.08 -16.30
C ALA A 92 -2.49 2.57 -15.94
N ILE A 93 -3.44 3.46 -15.65
CA ILE A 93 -4.86 3.11 -15.46
C ILE A 93 -5.47 2.65 -16.79
N ALA A 94 -5.31 3.44 -17.87
CA ALA A 94 -5.84 3.11 -19.19
C ALA A 94 -5.31 1.77 -19.73
N ASN A 95 -4.06 1.42 -19.43
CA ASN A 95 -3.44 0.15 -19.81
C ASN A 95 -3.65 -0.99 -18.81
N GLY A 96 -4.47 -0.79 -17.76
CA GLY A 96 -4.81 -1.83 -16.78
C GLY A 96 -3.66 -2.27 -15.86
N VAL A 97 -2.60 -1.47 -15.75
CA VAL A 97 -1.53 -1.69 -14.76
C VAL A 97 -1.98 -1.28 -13.36
N LEU A 98 -2.73 -0.18 -13.30
CA LEU A 98 -3.40 0.32 -12.11
C LEU A 98 -4.92 0.22 -12.30
N SER A 99 -5.62 0.14 -11.18
CA SER A 99 -7.08 0.17 -11.10
C SER A 99 -7.47 1.17 -10.02
N ASP A 100 -8.45 2.02 -10.29
CA ASP A 100 -8.94 2.98 -9.31
C ASP A 100 -9.72 2.25 -8.22
N ILE A 101 -9.51 2.68 -6.98
CA ILE A 101 -10.16 2.12 -5.80
C ILE A 101 -10.65 3.24 -4.89
N PRO A 102 -11.68 3.00 -4.05
CA PRO A 102 -12.06 3.95 -3.02
C PRO A 102 -10.94 4.16 -2.00
N GLN A 103 -11.00 5.28 -1.30
CA GLN A 103 -10.10 5.60 -0.19
C GLN A 103 -10.04 4.43 0.81
N PRO A 104 -8.85 3.88 1.08
CA PRO A 104 -8.73 2.82 2.07
C PRO A 104 -8.92 3.38 3.48
N HIS A 105 -9.73 2.70 4.30
CA HIS A 105 -10.03 3.11 5.68
C HIS A 105 -8.81 3.21 6.62
N PHE A 106 -7.64 2.71 6.22
CA PHE A 106 -6.40 2.82 6.98
C PHE A 106 -5.56 4.07 6.66
N SER A 107 -6.03 4.95 5.76
CA SER A 107 -5.32 6.22 5.46
C SER A 107 -5.46 7.24 6.60
N SER A 108 -5.49 6.79 7.85
CA SER A 108 -5.53 7.63 9.04
C SER A 108 -4.12 8.02 9.49
N GLU A 109 -3.23 8.38 8.56
CA GLU A 109 -2.07 9.19 8.92
C GLU A 109 -2.49 10.66 8.89
N GLY A 110 -3.00 11.12 10.05
CA GLY A 110 -3.06 12.52 10.44
C GLY A 110 -4.11 13.39 9.76
N ALA A 111 -4.54 14.42 10.46
CA ALA A 111 -5.45 15.47 9.97
C ALA A 111 -4.78 16.41 8.94
N ASP A 112 -3.67 16.00 8.32
CA ASP A 112 -2.73 16.90 7.64
C ASP A 112 -2.56 16.62 6.13
N SER A 113 -3.37 15.73 5.52
CA SER A 113 -3.45 15.70 4.06
C SER A 113 -4.46 16.73 3.58
N ALA A 114 -3.94 17.95 3.39
CA ALA A 114 -4.59 19.09 2.75
C ALA A 114 -5.49 18.71 1.56
N GLY A 115 -4.96 17.86 0.68
CA GLY A 115 -5.47 17.64 -0.66
C GLY A 115 -6.37 16.44 -0.88
N SER A 116 -7.16 16.53 -1.95
CA SER A 116 -7.87 15.39 -2.55
C SER A 116 -6.86 14.32 -2.98
N ALA A 117 -7.02 13.09 -2.50
CA ALA A 117 -6.18 11.96 -2.88
C ALA A 117 -6.96 10.97 -3.76
N MET A 118 -6.36 10.59 -4.88
CA MET A 118 -6.81 9.48 -5.72
C MET A 118 -6.07 8.20 -5.30
N TYR A 119 -6.80 7.10 -5.20
CA TYR A 119 -6.25 5.82 -4.75
C TYR A 119 -6.25 4.81 -5.87
N CYS A 120 -5.10 4.19 -6.09
CA CYS A 120 -4.90 3.23 -7.16
C CYS A 120 -4.34 1.91 -6.60
N ARG A 121 -4.82 0.79 -7.13
CA ARG A 121 -4.32 -0.55 -6.84
C ARG A 121 -3.62 -1.13 -8.06
N CYS A 122 -2.42 -1.65 -7.87
CA CYS A 122 -1.74 -2.41 -8.92
C CYS A 122 -2.49 -3.72 -9.19
N THR A 123 -2.81 -3.98 -10.45
CA THR A 123 -3.53 -5.19 -10.88
C THR A 123 -2.69 -6.47 -10.73
N CYS A 124 -1.36 -6.34 -10.69
CA CYS A 124 -0.43 -7.47 -10.57
C CYS A 124 -0.07 -7.79 -9.11
N CYS A 125 0.46 -6.82 -8.35
CA CYS A 125 0.96 -7.06 -6.99
C CYS A 125 0.02 -6.56 -5.88
N ARG A 126 -1.09 -5.92 -6.25
CA ARG A 126 -2.10 -5.42 -5.32
C ARG A 126 -1.59 -4.36 -4.36
N ALA A 127 -0.39 -3.82 -4.59
CA ALA A 127 0.10 -2.64 -3.87
C ALA A 127 -0.85 -1.47 -4.10
N ILE A 128 -1.09 -0.70 -3.04
CA ILE A 128 -1.98 0.46 -3.04
C ILE A 128 -1.13 1.72 -3.02
N TRP A 129 -1.51 2.68 -3.83
CA TRP A 129 -0.85 3.94 -4.02
C TRP A 129 -1.86 5.08 -3.84
N ALA A 130 -1.40 6.17 -3.24
CA ALA A 130 -2.11 7.42 -3.08
C ALA A 130 -1.43 8.47 -3.96
N PHE A 131 -2.20 9.07 -4.86
CA PHE A 131 -1.80 10.23 -5.63
C PHE A 131 -2.49 11.46 -5.03
N VAL A 132 -1.73 12.34 -4.40
CA VAL A 132 -2.23 13.52 -3.72
C VAL A 132 -2.11 14.72 -4.65
N GLU A 133 -3.23 15.40 -4.88
CA GLU A 133 -3.29 16.60 -5.70
C GLU A 133 -2.50 17.76 -5.07
N PRO A 134 -2.00 18.72 -5.87
CA PRO A 134 -1.28 19.88 -5.37
C PRO A 134 -2.21 20.81 -4.58
N GLU A 135 -1.69 21.39 -3.51
CA GLU A 135 -2.36 22.44 -2.74
C GLU A 135 -1.44 23.65 -2.56
N LYS A 136 -1.95 24.78 -2.07
CA LYS A 136 -1.26 26.09 -2.07
C LYS A 136 0.23 26.06 -1.68
N ALA A 137 0.64 25.21 -0.74
CA ALA A 137 2.02 25.08 -0.26
C ALA A 137 2.74 23.79 -0.73
N GLU A 138 2.05 22.90 -1.43
CA GLU A 138 2.55 21.55 -1.79
C GLU A 138 2.31 21.26 -3.28
N ASN A 139 3.33 20.75 -3.97
CA ASN A 139 3.18 20.37 -5.37
C ASN A 139 2.48 19.00 -5.57
N GLY A 140 1.89 18.42 -4.52
CA GLY A 140 1.31 17.07 -4.52
C GLY A 140 2.33 15.98 -4.23
N SER A 141 1.87 14.72 -4.20
CA SER A 141 2.74 13.57 -3.97
C SER A 141 2.22 12.28 -4.57
N TRP A 142 3.13 11.33 -4.78
CA TRP A 142 2.81 9.94 -5.09
C TRP A 142 3.37 9.08 -3.97
N ASN A 143 2.52 8.41 -3.20
CA ASN A 143 2.94 7.64 -2.04
C ASN A 143 2.40 6.23 -2.11
N ARG A 144 3.24 5.27 -1.74
CA ARG A 144 2.75 3.91 -1.48
C ARG A 144 2.09 3.91 -0.11
N ILE A 145 0.87 3.41 -0.02
CA ILE A 145 0.25 3.28 1.30
C ILE A 145 0.90 2.10 2.01
N ILE A 146 1.42 2.40 3.18
CA ILE A 146 2.18 1.49 4.02
C ILE A 146 1.23 0.87 5.02
#